data_AF-A0A8C5QAC4-F1
#
_entry.id   AF-A0A8C5QAC4-F1
#
_cell.length_a   1.000
_cell.length_b   1.000
_cell.length_c   1.000
_cell.angle_alpha   90.00
_cell.angle_beta   90.00
_cell.angle_gamma   90.00
#
_symmetry.space_group_name_H-M   'P 1'
#
loop_
_entity.id
_entity.type
_entity.pdbx_description
1 polymer ?
#
loop_
_entity_poly.entity_id
_entity_poly.type
_entity_poly.pdbx_seq_one_letter_code
_entity_poly.pdbx_strand_id
1 'polypeptide(L)'
;MDPDTAAKWCEEHSSQIELCIVMDIPADTWAEDQIRQAVAALTPDNRGLILDIEANPDTPHMYVLFEWRKGVPECFQGASVKLTDDVEVRLVQPSTPRGDHANVLDVTPTTGFPPATFFTTMGKLVETLAKNSATSPNYGYRKLRFYSGKVPVPTGEEDFETWIDQAVQAVEEWEVADTVKRQRLIESLRGPASDVIRNLKRDKPGCTAAEYLEALQENFGGVEDCAELIHKFSHTYQKEGEELSTYVWRLDKIIHQVILKGGMEPSHASIALMDQIFKGALPLDPIMLKFQTRYQNTRLTYSKLIKAIREEEAL
;
A
#
# COMPACT_ATOMS: atom_id res chain seq x y z
N MET A 1 -30.94 9.93 -2.78
CA MET A 1 -31.27 9.38 -1.44
C MET A 1 -32.04 10.45 -0.69
N ASP A 2 -33.11 10.09 0.01
CA ASP A 2 -33.86 11.01 0.87
C ASP A 2 -33.19 11.16 2.26
N PRO A 3 -33.47 12.25 3.00
CA PRO A 3 -32.87 12.51 4.31
C PRO A 3 -33.09 11.42 5.37
N ASP A 4 -34.24 10.73 5.34
CA ASP A 4 -34.58 9.70 6.33
C ASP A 4 -33.81 8.40 6.07
N THR A 5 -33.64 8.04 4.80
CA THR A 5 -32.75 6.95 4.38
C THR A 5 -31.28 7.26 4.71
N ALA A 6 -30.85 8.51 4.50
CA ALA A 6 -29.50 8.93 4.89
C ALA A 6 -29.26 8.84 6.39
N ALA A 7 -30.26 9.14 7.23
CA ALA A 7 -30.15 9.05 8.68
C ALA A 7 -29.96 7.62 9.15
N LYS A 8 -30.73 6.67 8.58
CA LYS A 8 -30.55 5.23 8.85
C LYS A 8 -29.17 4.74 8.43
N TRP A 9 -28.67 5.20 7.28
CA TRP A 9 -27.33 4.82 6.80
C TRP A 9 -26.21 5.31 7.75
N CYS A 10 -26.40 6.47 8.41
CA CYS A 10 -25.50 6.93 9.47
C CYS A 10 -25.56 6.04 10.71
N GLU A 11 -26.76 5.61 11.12
CA GLU A 11 -26.97 4.73 12.28
C GLU A 11 -26.31 3.35 12.08
N GLU A 12 -26.43 2.77 10.89
CA GLU A 12 -25.78 1.51 10.51
C GLU A 12 -24.26 1.57 10.67
N HIS A 13 -23.68 2.74 10.40
CA HIS A 13 -22.24 3.00 10.54
C HIS A 13 -21.86 3.58 11.91
N SER A 14 -22.76 3.55 12.90
CA SER A 14 -22.54 4.07 14.26
C SER A 14 -22.01 5.52 14.29
N SER A 15 -22.45 6.34 13.34
CA SER A 15 -21.92 7.69 13.10
C SER A 15 -22.85 8.78 13.64
N GLN A 16 -22.30 9.96 13.92
CA GLN A 16 -23.11 11.07 14.43
C GLN A 16 -23.80 11.79 13.28
N ILE A 17 -25.14 11.75 13.23
CA ILE A 17 -25.95 12.38 12.17
C ILE A 17 -25.55 13.84 11.92
N GLU A 18 -25.27 14.60 12.99
CA GLU A 18 -24.89 16.02 12.92
C GLU A 18 -23.52 16.28 12.25
N LEU A 19 -22.70 15.23 12.13
CA LEU A 19 -21.39 15.26 11.50
C LEU A 19 -21.40 14.66 10.08
N CYS A 20 -22.52 14.06 9.69
CA CYS A 20 -22.65 13.30 8.45
C CYS A 20 -23.32 14.12 7.33
N ILE A 21 -22.82 13.91 6.11
CA ILE A 21 -23.45 14.36 4.87
C ILE A 21 -23.40 13.23 3.86
N VAL A 22 -24.47 13.08 3.11
CA VAL A 22 -24.50 12.24 1.92
C VAL A 22 -24.28 13.12 0.69
N MET A 23 -23.28 12.76 -0.11
CA MET A 23 -23.02 13.38 -1.41
C MET A 23 -23.66 12.52 -2.49
N ASP A 24 -24.53 13.12 -3.31
CA ASP A 24 -25.20 12.50 -4.45
C ASP A 24 -24.49 12.91 -5.74
N ILE A 25 -23.69 11.99 -6.28
CA ILE A 25 -22.75 12.22 -7.37
C ILE A 25 -23.23 11.50 -8.63
N PRO A 26 -23.40 12.19 -9.78
CA PRO A 26 -23.66 11.52 -11.05
C PRO A 26 -22.48 10.59 -11.43
N ALA A 27 -22.74 9.29 -11.51
CA ALA A 27 -21.78 8.22 -11.77
C ALA A 27 -21.47 8.01 -13.26
N ASP A 28 -22.15 8.73 -14.15
CA ASP A 28 -21.87 8.73 -15.59
C ASP A 28 -20.51 9.37 -15.93
N THR A 29 -19.92 10.09 -14.96
CA THR A 29 -18.71 10.86 -15.18
C THR A 29 -17.48 10.20 -14.57
N TRP A 30 -17.56 9.57 -13.39
CA TRP A 30 -16.38 9.11 -12.61
C TRP A 30 -16.51 7.66 -12.08
N ALA A 31 -15.41 6.91 -12.10
CA ALA A 31 -15.27 5.62 -11.43
C ALA A 31 -15.18 5.77 -9.90
N GLU A 32 -15.50 4.71 -9.15
CA GLU A 32 -15.50 4.72 -7.67
C GLU A 32 -14.17 5.23 -7.08
N ASP A 33 -13.02 4.82 -7.63
CA ASP A 33 -11.70 5.28 -7.19
C ASP A 33 -11.49 6.78 -7.41
N GLN A 34 -12.08 7.35 -8.48
CA GLN A 34 -12.01 8.77 -8.76
C GLN A 34 -12.86 9.57 -7.78
N ILE A 35 -14.04 9.04 -7.41
CA ILE A 35 -14.87 9.63 -6.36
C ILE A 35 -14.14 9.61 -5.02
N ARG A 36 -13.52 8.50 -4.64
CA ARG A 36 -12.74 8.39 -3.40
C ARG A 36 -11.61 9.41 -3.35
N GLN A 37 -10.88 9.57 -4.45
CA GLN A 37 -9.79 10.56 -4.54
C GLN A 37 -10.30 12.00 -4.51
N ALA A 38 -11.38 12.31 -5.23
CA ALA A 38 -11.96 13.64 -5.27
C ALA A 38 -12.52 14.04 -3.89
N VAL A 39 -13.24 13.15 -3.22
CA VAL A 39 -13.79 13.39 -1.88
C VAL A 39 -12.67 13.48 -0.83
N ALA A 40 -11.62 12.66 -0.93
CA ALA A 40 -10.44 12.79 -0.05
C ALA A 40 -9.75 14.16 -0.23
N ALA A 41 -9.67 14.67 -1.46
CA ALA A 41 -9.09 15.99 -1.76
C ALA A 41 -9.90 17.16 -1.17
N LEU A 42 -11.21 16.99 -0.89
CA LEU A 42 -12.02 17.98 -0.18
C LEU A 42 -11.62 18.13 1.29
N THR A 43 -10.78 17.24 1.81
CA THR A 43 -10.39 17.20 3.22
C THR A 43 -8.89 17.43 3.42
N PRO A 44 -8.38 18.65 3.15
CA PRO A 44 -6.94 18.93 3.18
C PRO A 44 -6.25 18.69 4.54
N ASP A 45 -7.03 18.51 5.62
CA ASP A 45 -6.54 18.29 6.99
C ASP A 45 -6.92 16.92 7.59
N ASN A 46 -7.35 15.92 6.80
CA ASN A 46 -7.89 14.65 7.33
C ASN A 46 -9.05 14.84 8.33
N ARG A 47 -9.82 15.93 8.16
CA ARG A 47 -10.90 16.32 9.07
C ARG A 47 -12.20 15.57 8.81
N GLY A 48 -12.29 14.78 7.74
CA GLY A 48 -13.44 13.92 7.53
C GLY A 48 -13.05 12.58 6.93
N LEU A 49 -14.00 11.66 6.98
CA LEU A 49 -13.84 10.25 6.64
C LEU A 49 -14.97 9.85 5.70
N ILE A 50 -14.62 9.14 4.63
CA ILE A 50 -15.61 8.42 3.84
C ILE A 50 -15.97 7.16 4.63
N LEU A 51 -17.20 7.10 5.10
CA LEU A 51 -17.71 5.96 5.85
C LEU A 51 -18.11 4.83 4.91
N ASP A 52 -18.82 5.18 3.84
CA ASP A 52 -19.35 4.21 2.89
C ASP A 52 -19.64 4.85 1.51
N ILE A 53 -19.70 4.01 0.47
CA ILE A 53 -20.09 4.40 -0.88
C ILE A 53 -21.08 3.37 -1.42
N GLU A 54 -22.26 3.83 -1.83
CA GLU A 54 -23.31 2.98 -2.37
C GLU A 54 -23.73 3.46 -3.76
N ALA A 55 -23.84 2.55 -4.72
CA ALA A 55 -24.38 2.86 -6.03
C ALA A 55 -25.91 2.88 -5.98
N ASN A 56 -26.53 3.89 -6.60
CA ASN A 56 -27.97 3.89 -6.78
C ASN A 56 -28.35 2.79 -7.80
N PRO A 57 -29.26 1.86 -7.46
CA PRO A 57 -29.66 0.79 -8.38
C PRO A 57 -30.52 1.28 -9.55
N ASP A 58 -31.20 2.42 -9.40
CA ASP A 58 -32.19 2.93 -10.35
C ASP A 58 -31.66 4.07 -11.23
N THR A 59 -30.61 4.77 -10.79
CA THR A 59 -29.98 5.88 -11.53
C THR A 59 -28.46 5.70 -11.58
N PRO A 60 -27.76 6.25 -12.58
CA PRO A 60 -26.29 6.23 -12.61
C PRO A 60 -25.77 7.29 -11.62
N HIS A 61 -26.07 7.12 -10.34
CA HIS A 61 -25.63 7.99 -9.25
C HIS A 61 -24.90 7.16 -8.21
N MET A 62 -23.89 7.75 -7.58
CA MET A 62 -23.20 7.19 -6.43
C MET A 62 -23.45 8.07 -5.21
N TYR A 63 -23.83 7.44 -4.12
CA TYR A 63 -23.95 8.05 -2.80
C TYR A 63 -22.65 7.86 -2.05
N VAL A 64 -22.14 8.93 -1.46
CA VAL A 64 -20.98 8.88 -0.58
C VAL A 64 -21.41 9.35 0.80
N LEU A 65 -21.31 8.47 1.80
CA LEU A 65 -21.52 8.84 3.19
C LEU A 65 -20.22 9.41 3.75
N PHE A 66 -20.28 10.66 4.20
CA PHE A 66 -19.13 11.41 4.64
C PHE A 66 -19.32 11.94 6.06
N GLU A 67 -18.37 11.68 6.96
CA GLU A 67 -18.40 12.16 8.35
C GLU A 67 -17.26 13.12 8.66
N TRP A 68 -17.58 14.26 9.26
CA TRP A 68 -16.60 15.25 9.72
C TRP A 68 -16.25 15.07 11.19
N ARG A 69 -14.96 15.12 11.54
CA ARG A 69 -14.47 14.98 12.93
C ARG A 69 -14.78 16.18 13.83
N LYS A 70 -15.03 17.36 13.27
CA LYS A 70 -15.22 18.63 14.00
C LYS A 70 -16.24 19.52 13.30
N GLY A 71 -17.49 19.05 13.23
CA GLY A 71 -18.60 19.77 12.62
C GLY A 71 -18.52 19.86 11.10
N VAL A 72 -19.68 19.92 10.47
CA VAL A 72 -19.79 20.11 9.01
C VAL A 72 -19.39 21.56 8.65
N PRO A 73 -18.41 21.77 7.75
CA PRO A 73 -18.06 23.11 7.28
C PRO A 73 -19.23 23.82 6.59
N GLU A 74 -19.34 25.15 6.73
CA GLU A 74 -20.45 25.94 6.17
C GLU A 74 -20.67 25.72 4.66
N CYS A 75 -19.60 25.50 3.89
CA CYS A 75 -19.69 25.23 2.45
C CYS A 75 -20.39 23.90 2.11
N PHE A 76 -20.51 22.98 3.07
CA PHE A 76 -21.26 21.73 2.93
C PHE A 76 -22.65 21.79 3.59
N GLN A 77 -23.05 22.94 4.15
CA GLN A 77 -24.38 23.11 4.74
C GLN A 77 -25.44 23.55 3.71
N GLY A 78 -25.03 23.79 2.46
CA GLY A 78 -25.91 24.13 1.34
C GLY A 78 -26.52 22.92 0.62
N ALA A 79 -27.29 23.18 -0.43
CA ALA A 79 -27.95 22.14 -1.24
C ALA A 79 -27.01 21.42 -2.23
N SER A 80 -25.89 22.04 -2.60
CA SER A 80 -24.91 21.50 -3.54
C SER A 80 -23.51 22.06 -3.30
N VAL A 81 -22.50 21.35 -3.81
CA VAL A 81 -21.10 21.77 -3.83
C VAL A 81 -20.49 21.45 -5.19
N LYS A 82 -19.67 22.36 -5.72
CA LYS A 82 -18.90 22.09 -6.94
C LYS A 82 -17.64 21.30 -6.59
N LEU A 83 -17.55 20.08 -7.12
CA LEU A 83 -16.33 19.26 -7.03
C LEU A 83 -15.30 19.66 -8.09
N THR A 84 -15.78 20.03 -9.28
CA THR A 84 -14.98 20.61 -10.37
C THR A 84 -15.74 21.74 -11.04
N ASP A 85 -15.12 22.40 -12.02
CA ASP A 85 -15.79 23.44 -12.82
C ASP A 85 -17.03 22.90 -13.58
N ASP A 86 -17.02 21.60 -13.90
CA ASP A 86 -18.07 20.93 -14.68
C ASP A 86 -18.97 19.99 -13.86
N VAL A 87 -18.61 19.67 -12.60
CA VAL A 87 -19.34 18.71 -11.76
C VAL A 87 -19.84 19.38 -10.49
N GLU A 88 -21.16 19.56 -10.42
CA GLU A 88 -21.89 20.01 -9.23
C GLU A 88 -22.57 18.81 -8.57
N VAL A 89 -22.29 18.62 -7.28
CA VAL A 89 -22.76 17.50 -6.49
C VAL A 89 -23.84 17.98 -5.53
N ARG A 90 -24.92 17.21 -5.44
CA ARG A 90 -26.00 17.52 -4.51
C ARG A 90 -25.64 17.00 -3.12
N LEU A 91 -25.90 17.82 -2.11
CA LEU A 91 -25.69 17.46 -0.72
C LEU A 91 -27.02 17.10 -0.06
N VAL A 92 -27.02 16.02 0.70
CA VAL A 92 -28.17 15.53 1.46
C VAL A 92 -27.75 15.47 2.93
N GLN A 93 -28.40 16.30 3.74
CA GLN A 93 -28.25 16.24 5.19
C GLN A 93 -29.16 15.15 5.75
N PRO A 94 -28.65 14.22 6.55
CA PRO A 94 -29.50 13.22 7.19
C PRO A 94 -30.47 13.89 8.16
N SER A 95 -31.72 13.41 8.22
CA SER A 95 -32.72 13.96 9.13
C SER A 95 -32.36 13.64 10.59
N THR A 96 -32.44 14.64 11.46
CA THR A 96 -32.33 14.39 12.90
C THR A 96 -33.64 13.80 13.40
N PRO A 97 -33.60 12.77 14.27
CA PRO A 97 -34.82 12.25 14.89
C PRO A 97 -35.43 13.37 15.74
N ARG A 98 -36.53 13.97 15.25
CA ARG A 98 -37.25 15.04 15.93
C ARG A 98 -37.79 14.54 17.27
N GLY A 99 -37.18 14.98 18.36
CA GLY A 99 -37.93 15.40 19.53
C GLY A 99 -38.63 16.72 19.19
N ASP A 100 -39.94 16.77 19.37
CA ASP A 100 -40.78 17.94 19.16
C ASP A 100 -40.17 19.19 19.78
N HIS A 101 -39.68 20.13 18.97
CA HIS A 101 -39.84 21.57 19.17
C HIS A 101 -39.55 22.29 17.86
N ALA A 102 -40.60 22.88 17.29
CA ALA A 102 -40.51 23.81 16.19
C ALA A 102 -39.61 25.00 16.57
N ASN A 103 -38.60 25.27 15.76
CA ASN A 103 -38.22 26.64 15.46
C ASN A 103 -37.67 26.70 14.04
N VAL A 104 -38.48 27.29 13.17
CA VAL A 104 -38.04 27.87 11.91
C VAL A 104 -37.11 29.02 12.29
N LEU A 105 -35.81 28.83 12.15
CA LEU A 105 -34.88 29.94 12.04
C LEU A 105 -34.49 30.07 10.57
N ASP A 106 -35.11 31.06 9.97
CA ASP A 106 -34.76 31.69 8.71
C ASP A 106 -33.30 32.17 8.82
N VAL A 107 -32.35 31.48 8.18
CA VAL A 107 -30.95 31.92 8.11
C VAL A 107 -30.73 32.55 6.75
N THR A 108 -30.76 33.88 6.74
CA THR A 108 -30.26 34.72 5.65
C THR A 108 -28.79 34.42 5.34
N PRO A 109 -28.38 34.37 4.07
CA PRO A 109 -27.00 34.04 3.70
C PRO A 109 -26.08 35.22 4.04
N THR A 110 -25.24 35.06 5.07
CA THR A 110 -24.15 36.01 5.32
C THR A 110 -22.91 35.54 4.59
N THR A 111 -22.45 36.38 3.67
CA THR A 111 -21.32 36.15 2.77
C THR A 111 -20.01 35.95 3.52
N GLY A 112 -19.48 34.75 3.45
CA GLY A 112 -18.10 34.39 3.78
C GLY A 112 -17.58 33.36 2.79
N PHE A 113 -17.75 33.61 1.49
CA PHE A 113 -17.20 32.72 0.46
C PHE A 113 -15.66 32.63 0.62
N PRO A 114 -15.06 31.42 0.64
CA PRO A 114 -13.64 31.30 0.37
C PRO A 114 -13.39 31.87 -1.04
N PRO A 115 -12.29 32.61 -1.25
CA PRO A 115 -12.09 33.34 -2.49
C PRO A 115 -12.14 32.37 -3.68
N ALA A 116 -12.68 32.80 -4.81
CA ALA A 116 -12.81 31.99 -6.03
C ALA A 116 -11.51 31.27 -6.43
N THR A 117 -10.36 31.81 -6.01
CA THR A 117 -9.03 31.18 -6.11
C THR A 117 -8.93 29.81 -5.42
N PHE A 118 -9.65 29.54 -4.33
CA PHE A 118 -9.69 28.22 -3.70
C PHE A 118 -10.31 27.18 -4.64
N PHE A 119 -11.49 27.47 -5.19
CA PHE A 119 -12.18 26.56 -6.11
C PHE A 119 -11.45 26.46 -7.45
N THR A 120 -10.85 27.54 -7.96
CA THR A 120 -10.02 27.48 -9.16
C THR A 120 -8.73 26.69 -8.95
N THR A 121 -8.09 26.79 -7.78
CA THR A 121 -6.89 26.00 -7.45
C THR A 121 -7.24 24.53 -7.22
N MET A 122 -8.36 24.24 -6.55
CA MET A 122 -8.88 22.88 -6.38
C MET A 122 -9.34 22.27 -7.71
N GLY A 123 -10.08 23.03 -8.52
CA GLY A 123 -10.49 22.66 -9.87
C GLY A 123 -9.28 22.38 -10.76
N LYS A 124 -8.24 23.23 -10.71
CA LYS A 124 -6.95 22.96 -11.39
C LYS A 124 -6.23 21.73 -10.85
N LEU A 125 -6.28 21.45 -9.55
CA LEU A 125 -5.63 20.28 -8.94
C LEU A 125 -6.36 19.00 -9.36
N VAL A 126 -7.69 18.99 -9.30
CA VAL A 126 -8.54 17.89 -9.78
C VAL A 126 -8.41 17.73 -11.30
N GLU A 127 -8.37 18.81 -12.07
CA GLU A 127 -8.18 18.78 -13.53
C GLU A 127 -6.75 18.36 -13.90
N THR A 128 -5.73 18.70 -13.10
CA THR A 128 -4.35 18.19 -13.26
C THR A 128 -4.29 16.71 -12.92
N LEU A 129 -4.99 16.24 -11.89
CA LEU A 129 -5.10 14.82 -11.56
C LEU A 129 -5.91 14.04 -12.61
N ALA A 130 -6.99 14.62 -13.13
CA ALA A 130 -7.82 14.05 -14.18
C ALA A 130 -7.09 14.02 -15.54
N LYS A 131 -6.39 15.08 -15.93
CA LYS A 131 -5.56 15.13 -17.15
C LYS A 131 -4.33 14.22 -17.05
N ASN A 132 -3.72 14.12 -15.88
CA ASN A 132 -2.66 13.14 -15.63
C ASN A 132 -3.19 11.70 -15.60
N SER A 133 -4.48 11.49 -15.31
CA SER A 133 -5.13 10.18 -15.43
C SER A 133 -5.63 9.86 -16.84
N ALA A 134 -5.96 10.87 -17.65
CA ALA A 134 -6.47 10.71 -19.03
C ALA A 134 -5.35 10.47 -20.07
N THR A 135 -4.09 10.67 -19.69
CA THR A 135 -2.93 10.17 -20.43
C THR A 135 -1.84 9.77 -19.44
N SER A 136 -2.11 8.72 -18.67
CA SER A 136 -1.08 7.80 -18.24
C SER A 136 -1.66 6.39 -18.28
N PRO A 137 -1.16 5.50 -19.14
CA PRO A 137 -1.38 4.09 -18.90
C PRO A 137 -0.83 3.82 -17.51
N ASN A 138 -1.51 2.95 -16.75
CA ASN A 138 -1.24 2.56 -15.38
C ASN A 138 0.14 1.87 -15.23
N TYR A 139 1.22 2.57 -15.56
CA TYR A 139 2.61 2.22 -15.33
C TYR A 139 3.08 3.08 -14.16
N GLY A 140 3.19 2.49 -12.97
CA GLY A 140 3.99 3.11 -11.90
C GLY A 140 3.54 2.83 -10.46
N TYR A 141 2.33 2.31 -10.21
CA TYR A 141 1.92 1.97 -8.85
C TYR A 141 1.80 0.46 -8.64
N ARG A 142 2.88 -0.15 -8.11
CA ARG A 142 2.82 -1.47 -7.49
C ARG A 142 2.20 -1.34 -6.10
N LYS A 143 0.97 -1.81 -5.93
CA LYS A 143 0.32 -1.89 -4.60
C LYS A 143 0.99 -2.97 -3.77
N LEU A 144 1.41 -2.62 -2.56
CA LEU A 144 1.98 -3.58 -1.60
C LEU A 144 0.90 -4.53 -1.07
N ARG A 145 1.30 -5.77 -0.80
CA ARG A 145 0.47 -6.75 -0.08
C ARG A 145 0.38 -6.39 1.40
N PHE A 146 -0.55 -7.02 2.11
CA PHE A 146 -0.72 -6.76 3.53
C PHE A 146 0.33 -7.47 4.37
N TYR A 147 0.76 -6.79 5.43
CA TYR A 147 1.68 -7.33 6.43
C TYR A 147 1.26 -6.93 7.84
N SER A 148 1.05 -7.90 8.74
CA SER A 148 0.66 -7.63 10.13
C SER A 148 1.77 -7.83 11.17
N GLY A 149 2.85 -8.55 10.85
CA GLY A 149 3.86 -8.96 11.83
C GLY A 149 3.40 -10.06 12.80
N LYS A 150 2.35 -10.81 12.45
CA LYS A 150 1.88 -11.98 13.21
C LYS A 150 2.53 -13.27 12.73
N VAL A 151 2.79 -14.19 13.66
CA VAL A 151 3.25 -15.56 13.38
C VAL A 151 2.26 -16.56 14.00
N PRO A 152 1.72 -17.53 13.24
CA PRO A 152 1.91 -17.75 11.79
C PRO A 152 1.30 -16.62 10.93
N VAL A 153 1.79 -16.48 9.70
CA VAL A 153 1.33 -15.45 8.75
C VAL A 153 -0.16 -15.67 8.42
N PRO A 154 -1.05 -14.68 8.62
CA PRO A 154 -2.46 -14.79 8.28
C PRO A 154 -2.69 -15.02 6.78
N THR A 155 -3.80 -15.68 6.43
CA THR A 155 -4.16 -15.91 5.03
C THR A 155 -4.38 -14.60 4.28
N GLY A 156 -3.69 -14.44 3.15
CA GLY A 156 -3.75 -13.22 2.33
C GLY A 156 -2.75 -12.13 2.72
N GLU A 157 -1.89 -12.39 3.71
CA GLU A 157 -0.76 -11.55 4.09
C GLU A 157 0.58 -12.17 3.67
N GLU A 158 1.64 -11.36 3.66
CA GLU A 158 3.02 -11.81 3.41
C GLU A 158 3.81 -11.90 4.73
N ASP A 159 4.89 -12.69 4.72
CA ASP A 159 5.89 -12.64 5.78
C ASP A 159 6.74 -11.35 5.68
N PHE A 160 7.49 -11.04 6.73
CA PHE A 160 8.24 -9.78 6.81
C PHE A 160 9.27 -9.66 5.68
N GLU A 161 10.07 -10.70 5.44
CA GLU A 161 11.17 -10.65 4.46
C GLU A 161 10.62 -10.46 3.04
N THR A 162 9.55 -11.17 2.68
CA THR A 162 8.90 -10.99 1.37
C THR A 162 8.28 -9.59 1.21
N TRP A 163 7.67 -9.05 2.27
CA TRP A 163 7.01 -7.75 2.22
C TRP A 163 8.00 -6.59 2.20
N ILE A 164 9.06 -6.64 3.01
CA ILE A 164 10.04 -5.55 3.12
C ILE A 164 10.81 -5.35 1.81
N ASP A 165 11.16 -6.44 1.12
CA ASP A 165 11.81 -6.40 -0.19
C ASP A 165 10.96 -5.64 -1.22
N GLN A 166 9.66 -5.94 -1.24
CA GLN A 166 8.71 -5.25 -2.10
C GLN A 166 8.52 -3.79 -1.69
N ALA A 167 8.49 -3.51 -0.40
CA ALA A 167 8.27 -2.17 0.15
C ALA A 167 9.46 -1.23 -0.13
N VAL A 168 10.70 -1.71 0.05
CA VAL A 168 11.92 -0.97 -0.27
C VAL A 168 11.95 -0.63 -1.76
N GLN A 169 11.77 -1.63 -2.63
CA GLN A 169 11.74 -1.43 -4.07
C GLN A 169 10.63 -0.44 -4.48
N ALA A 170 9.42 -0.59 -3.94
CA ALA A 170 8.30 0.28 -4.28
C ALA A 170 8.54 1.72 -3.83
N VAL A 171 9.15 1.95 -2.65
CA VAL A 171 9.46 3.29 -2.16
C VAL A 171 10.51 3.98 -3.04
N GLU A 172 11.47 3.24 -3.58
CA GLU A 172 12.44 3.76 -4.56
C GLU A 172 11.78 4.12 -5.90
N GLU A 173 10.92 3.24 -6.41
CA GLU A 173 10.26 3.40 -7.72
C GLU A 173 9.13 4.45 -7.72
N TRP A 174 8.46 4.68 -6.60
CA TRP A 174 7.36 5.64 -6.56
C TRP A 174 7.86 7.08 -6.75
N GLU A 175 7.56 7.69 -7.89
CA GLU A 175 7.84 9.10 -8.20
C GLU A 175 6.78 10.05 -7.61
N VAL A 176 6.53 9.94 -6.30
CA VAL A 176 5.55 10.76 -5.56
C VAL A 176 6.15 11.37 -4.30
N ALA A 177 5.46 12.35 -3.73
CA ALA A 177 5.86 12.97 -2.47
C ALA A 177 5.95 11.94 -1.32
N ASP A 178 6.90 12.13 -0.39
CA ASP A 178 7.12 11.24 0.75
C ASP A 178 5.86 11.05 1.61
N THR A 179 5.01 12.08 1.72
CA THR A 179 3.68 11.99 2.36
C THR A 179 2.81 10.87 1.76
N VAL A 180 2.82 10.74 0.44
CA VAL A 180 2.05 9.70 -0.29
C VAL A 180 2.72 8.34 -0.11
N LYS A 181 4.06 8.26 -0.13
CA LYS A 181 4.80 7.01 0.14
C LYS A 181 4.48 6.47 1.54
N ARG A 182 4.52 7.35 2.56
CA ARG A 182 4.16 7.02 3.95
C ARG A 182 2.73 6.52 4.08
N GLN A 183 1.80 7.17 3.39
CA GLN A 183 0.39 6.75 3.39
C GLN A 183 0.22 5.35 2.78
N ARG A 184 0.85 5.10 1.62
CA ARG A 184 0.83 3.79 0.94
C ARG A 184 1.45 2.67 1.78
N LEU A 185 2.54 2.96 2.51
CA LEU A 185 3.12 2.03 3.47
C LEU A 185 2.12 1.72 4.57
N ILE A 186 1.54 2.74 5.23
CA ILE A 186 0.54 2.54 6.30
C ILE A 186 -0.65 1.71 5.81
N GLU A 187 -1.14 1.95 4.59
CA GLU A 187 -2.27 1.21 4.01
C GLU A 187 -2.00 -0.28 3.83
N SER A 188 -0.73 -0.68 3.70
CA SER A 188 -0.32 -2.07 3.59
C SER A 188 -0.06 -2.76 4.95
N LEU A 189 0.05 -1.99 6.04
CA LEU A 189 0.35 -2.53 7.37
C LEU A 189 -0.92 -2.86 8.16
N ARG A 190 -0.88 -3.91 8.97
CA ARG A 190 -1.95 -4.31 9.90
C ARG A 190 -1.38 -4.64 11.28
N GLY A 191 -2.26 -4.80 12.27
CA GLY A 191 -1.91 -5.38 13.59
C GLY A 191 -0.63 -4.80 14.23
N PRO A 192 0.24 -5.65 14.80
CA PRO A 192 1.52 -5.22 15.41
C PRO A 192 2.36 -4.30 14.54
N ALA A 193 2.45 -4.55 13.23
CA ALA A 193 3.24 -3.72 12.33
C ALA A 193 2.71 -2.29 12.21
N SER A 194 1.38 -2.11 12.23
CA SER A 194 0.76 -0.78 12.29
C SER A 194 1.03 -0.06 13.61
N ASP A 195 1.09 -0.80 14.72
CA ASP A 195 1.32 -0.24 16.05
C ASP A 195 2.75 0.30 16.20
N VAL A 196 3.75 -0.36 15.60
CA VAL A 196 5.13 0.15 15.53
C VAL A 196 5.18 1.53 14.88
N ILE A 197 4.56 1.68 13.69
CA ILE A 197 4.52 2.97 13.00
C ILE A 197 3.71 4.01 13.79
N ARG A 198 2.62 3.62 14.45
CA ARG A 198 1.84 4.54 15.30
C ARG A 198 2.68 5.07 16.46
N ASN A 199 3.45 4.21 17.12
CA ASN A 199 4.34 4.59 18.22
C ASN A 199 5.46 5.51 17.70
N LEU A 200 6.11 5.15 16.58
CA LEU A 200 7.14 5.98 15.95
C LEU A 200 6.62 7.39 15.62
N LYS A 201 5.41 7.51 15.07
CA LYS A 201 4.79 8.81 14.77
C LYS A 201 4.49 9.64 16.01
N ARG A 202 4.17 9.01 17.14
CA ARG A 202 3.95 9.71 18.42
C ARG A 202 5.26 10.31 18.92
N ASP A 203 6.36 9.59 18.77
CA ASP A 203 7.67 9.99 19.28
C ASP A 203 8.36 10.97 18.32
N LYS A 204 8.16 10.80 17.00
CA LYS A 204 8.71 11.65 15.94
C LYS A 204 7.65 11.94 14.85
N PRO A 205 6.86 13.03 14.97
CA PRO A 205 5.75 13.34 14.07
C PRO A 205 6.13 13.76 12.63
N GLY A 206 7.43 13.77 12.30
CA GLY A 206 7.96 14.10 10.98
C GLY A 206 8.65 12.94 10.27
N CYS A 207 8.45 11.70 10.72
CA CYS A 207 9.16 10.55 10.15
C CYS A 207 8.94 10.39 8.64
N THR A 208 10.00 10.01 7.92
CA THR A 208 9.98 9.75 6.47
C THR A 208 9.50 8.33 6.15
N ALA A 209 9.22 8.03 4.88
CA ALA A 209 8.89 6.67 4.46
C ALA A 209 10.06 5.69 4.70
N ALA A 210 11.31 6.14 4.53
CA ALA A 210 12.49 5.33 4.81
C ALA A 210 12.60 4.98 6.31
N GLU A 211 12.32 5.93 7.19
CA GLU A 211 12.33 5.72 8.65
C GLU A 211 11.21 4.77 9.10
N TYR A 212 10.09 4.67 8.36
CA TYR A 212 9.09 3.63 8.62
C TYR A 212 9.63 2.24 8.30
N LEU A 213 10.31 2.08 7.16
CA LEU A 213 10.91 0.81 6.77
C LEU A 213 12.00 0.38 7.75
N GLU A 214 12.84 1.32 8.19
CA GLU A 214 13.88 1.10 9.20
C GLU A 214 13.28 0.62 10.53
N ALA A 215 12.26 1.32 11.06
CA ALA A 215 11.61 0.90 12.30
C ALA A 215 10.95 -0.48 12.18
N LEU A 216 10.38 -0.82 11.03
CA LEU A 216 9.82 -2.16 10.80
C LEU A 216 10.92 -3.22 10.73
N GLN A 217 12.04 -2.92 10.08
CA GLN A 217 13.23 -3.79 10.05
C GLN A 217 13.79 -4.04 11.45
N GLU A 218 13.83 -3.03 12.32
CA GLU A 218 14.31 -3.17 13.70
C GLU A 218 13.38 -4.05 14.56
N ASN A 219 12.06 -4.02 14.30
CA ASN A 219 11.07 -4.70 15.13
C ASN A 219 10.75 -6.12 14.64
N PHE A 220 10.80 -6.35 13.33
CA PHE A 220 10.34 -7.59 12.71
C PHE A 220 11.38 -8.27 11.82
N GLY A 221 12.44 -7.55 11.45
CA GLY A 221 13.51 -8.11 10.65
C GLY A 221 14.30 -9.17 11.39
N GLY A 222 14.95 -10.04 10.62
CA GLY A 222 15.94 -10.94 11.16
C GLY A 222 16.98 -10.18 11.98
N VAL A 223 17.15 -10.61 13.24
CA VAL A 223 18.19 -10.13 14.18
C VAL A 223 19.59 -10.41 13.63
N GLU A 224 19.70 -11.35 12.68
CA GLU A 224 20.95 -11.73 12.06
C GLU A 224 21.65 -10.52 11.41
N ASP A 225 22.84 -10.18 11.88
CA ASP A 225 23.62 -9.12 11.24
C ASP A 225 24.22 -9.59 9.90
N CYS A 226 24.78 -8.65 9.13
CA CYS A 226 25.38 -8.98 7.85
C CYS A 226 26.53 -10.00 7.96
N ALA A 227 27.32 -9.95 9.03
CA ALA A 227 28.45 -10.86 9.24
C ALA A 227 27.94 -12.27 9.57
N GLU A 228 26.89 -12.38 10.36
CA GLU A 228 26.19 -13.64 10.67
C GLU A 228 25.58 -14.26 9.42
N LEU A 229 24.96 -13.45 8.54
CA LEU A 229 24.41 -13.93 7.25
C LEU A 229 25.51 -14.43 6.30
N ILE A 230 26.64 -13.72 6.18
CA ILE A 230 27.79 -14.17 5.38
C ILE A 230 28.38 -15.46 5.96
N HIS A 231 28.49 -15.55 7.29
CA HIS A 231 28.95 -16.75 7.97
C HIS A 231 28.01 -17.92 7.71
N LYS A 232 26.69 -17.71 7.85
CA LYS A 232 25.63 -18.69 7.58
C LYS A 232 25.65 -19.15 6.13
N PHE A 233 25.80 -18.24 5.17
CA PHE A 233 25.97 -18.56 3.75
C PHE A 233 27.15 -19.50 3.54
N SER A 234 28.32 -19.13 4.08
CA SER A 234 29.58 -19.89 3.93
C SER A 234 29.57 -21.26 4.60
N HIS A 235 28.66 -21.48 5.56
CA HIS A 235 28.48 -22.71 6.32
C HIS A 235 27.17 -23.44 6.01
N THR A 236 26.48 -23.04 4.94
CA THR A 236 25.30 -23.76 4.46
C THR A 236 25.76 -24.84 3.49
N TYR A 237 25.46 -26.09 3.83
CA TYR A 237 25.79 -27.30 3.05
C TYR A 237 24.49 -28.02 2.65
N GLN A 238 24.57 -28.80 1.57
CA GLN A 238 23.51 -29.73 1.17
C GLN A 238 23.38 -30.82 2.24
N LYS A 239 22.15 -31.06 2.69
CA LYS A 239 21.84 -32.09 3.69
C LYS A 239 21.72 -33.45 3.02
N GLU A 240 21.96 -34.52 3.78
CA GLU A 240 21.72 -35.88 3.29
C GLU A 240 20.24 -36.06 2.92
N GLY A 241 19.98 -36.57 1.70
CA GLY A 241 18.64 -36.73 1.16
C GLY A 241 17.96 -35.45 0.65
N GLU A 242 18.67 -34.31 0.65
CA GLU A 242 18.16 -33.06 0.08
C GLU A 242 18.50 -32.95 -1.41
N GLU A 243 17.50 -32.59 -2.22
CA GLU A 243 17.71 -32.24 -3.64
C GLU A 243 18.66 -31.04 -3.79
N LEU A 244 19.46 -31.06 -4.84
CA LEU A 244 20.46 -30.03 -5.09
C LEU A 244 19.78 -28.67 -5.34
N SER A 245 18.65 -28.65 -6.04
CA SER A 245 17.85 -27.42 -6.23
C SER A 245 17.33 -26.82 -4.92
N THR A 246 16.93 -27.65 -3.97
CA THR A 246 16.47 -27.20 -2.65
C THR A 246 17.62 -26.57 -1.86
N TYR A 247 18.80 -27.21 -1.88
CA TYR A 247 20.01 -26.63 -1.30
C TYR A 247 20.35 -25.27 -1.92
N VAL A 248 20.36 -25.19 -3.26
CA VAL A 248 20.65 -23.96 -3.99
C VAL A 248 19.65 -22.85 -3.64
N TRP A 249 18.37 -23.19 -3.53
CA TRP A 249 17.35 -22.21 -3.14
C TRP A 249 17.56 -21.67 -1.71
N ARG A 250 18.02 -22.50 -0.77
CA ARG A 250 18.40 -22.02 0.57
C ARG A 250 19.57 -21.05 0.52
N LEU A 251 20.57 -21.30 -0.31
CA LEU A 251 21.68 -20.36 -0.51
C LEU A 251 21.22 -19.05 -1.14
N ASP A 252 20.35 -19.12 -2.15
CA ASP A 252 19.80 -17.96 -2.86
C ASP A 252 19.07 -17.02 -1.88
N LYS A 253 18.29 -17.59 -0.95
CA LYS A 253 17.66 -16.81 0.13
C LYS A 253 18.66 -16.10 1.03
N ILE A 254 19.70 -16.79 1.49
CA ILE A 254 20.67 -16.19 2.42
C ILE A 254 21.47 -15.09 1.72
N ILE A 255 21.93 -15.31 0.48
CA ILE A 255 22.72 -14.30 -0.22
C ILE A 255 21.89 -13.08 -0.60
N HIS A 256 20.59 -13.26 -0.91
CA HIS A 256 19.67 -12.15 -1.14
C HIS A 256 19.61 -11.24 0.10
N GLN A 257 19.49 -11.82 1.28
CA GLN A 257 19.52 -11.10 2.55
C GLN A 257 20.85 -10.38 2.81
N VAL A 258 21.99 -10.99 2.44
CA VAL A 258 23.30 -10.32 2.50
C VAL A 258 23.34 -9.08 1.60
N ILE A 259 22.79 -9.16 0.39
CA ILE A 259 22.75 -8.03 -0.56
C ILE A 259 21.87 -6.89 -0.01
N LEU A 260 20.68 -7.22 0.50
CA LEU A 260 19.76 -6.23 1.06
C LEU A 260 20.37 -5.47 2.24
N LYS A 261 21.15 -6.15 3.09
CA LYS A 261 21.88 -5.52 4.20
C LYS A 261 23.19 -4.84 3.77
N GLY A 262 23.45 -4.71 2.47
CA GLY A 262 24.63 -4.04 1.93
C GLY A 262 25.94 -4.80 2.11
N GLY A 263 25.88 -6.09 2.42
CA GLY A 263 27.05 -6.94 2.66
C GLY A 263 27.79 -7.39 1.42
N MET A 264 27.11 -7.36 0.26
CA MET A 264 27.66 -7.79 -1.01
C MET A 264 27.02 -7.00 -2.15
N GLU A 265 27.82 -6.64 -3.14
CA GLU A 265 27.33 -5.98 -4.34
C GLU A 265 26.69 -7.02 -5.30
N PRO A 266 25.52 -6.76 -5.90
CA PRO A 266 24.78 -7.73 -6.68
C PRO A 266 25.57 -8.40 -7.81
N SER A 267 26.55 -7.70 -8.42
CA SER A 267 27.37 -8.30 -9.49
C SER A 267 28.26 -9.46 -9.02
N HIS A 268 28.59 -9.52 -7.72
CA HIS A 268 29.40 -10.58 -7.12
C HIS A 268 28.58 -11.77 -6.62
N ALA A 269 27.27 -11.59 -6.42
CA ALA A 269 26.39 -12.60 -5.83
C ALA A 269 26.38 -13.92 -6.60
N SER A 270 26.30 -13.84 -7.94
CA SER A 270 26.29 -15.04 -8.79
C SER A 270 27.58 -15.86 -8.67
N ILE A 271 28.73 -15.19 -8.46
CA ILE A 271 30.03 -15.86 -8.31
C ILE A 271 30.10 -16.55 -6.95
N ALA A 272 29.78 -15.82 -5.88
CA ALA A 272 29.76 -16.37 -4.52
C ALA A 272 28.78 -17.54 -4.38
N LEU A 273 27.59 -17.45 -4.98
CA LEU A 273 26.63 -18.56 -5.08
C LEU A 273 27.24 -19.79 -5.72
N MET A 274 27.83 -19.65 -6.90
CA MET A 274 28.44 -20.78 -7.60
C MET A 274 29.54 -21.42 -6.75
N ASP A 275 30.45 -20.62 -6.19
CA ASP A 275 31.54 -21.13 -5.36
C ASP A 275 31.02 -21.92 -4.15
N GLN A 276 30.00 -21.40 -3.46
CA GLN A 276 29.40 -22.09 -2.32
C GLN A 276 28.61 -23.33 -2.73
N ILE A 277 27.97 -23.34 -3.92
CA ILE A 277 27.32 -24.54 -4.45
C ILE A 277 28.36 -25.64 -4.69
N PHE A 278 29.48 -25.32 -5.35
CA PHE A 278 30.55 -26.28 -5.60
C PHE A 278 31.22 -26.78 -4.31
N LYS A 279 31.41 -25.89 -3.34
CA LYS A 279 32.02 -26.23 -2.05
C LYS A 279 31.10 -27.04 -1.15
N GLY A 280 29.81 -26.73 -1.16
CA GLY A 280 28.86 -27.22 -0.14
C GLY A 280 27.89 -28.30 -0.61
N ALA A 281 27.87 -28.65 -1.89
CA ALA A 281 27.15 -29.81 -2.39
C ALA A 281 27.75 -31.13 -1.86
N LEU A 282 26.94 -32.20 -1.84
CA LEU A 282 27.40 -33.51 -1.39
C LEU A 282 28.50 -34.06 -2.33
N PRO A 283 29.57 -34.70 -1.79
CA PRO A 283 30.70 -35.16 -2.59
C PRO A 283 30.35 -36.17 -3.70
N LEU A 284 29.25 -36.90 -3.53
CA LEU A 284 28.76 -37.92 -4.47
C LEU A 284 27.46 -37.50 -5.17
N ASP A 285 27.12 -36.21 -5.12
CA ASP A 285 25.96 -35.72 -5.87
C ASP A 285 26.18 -35.98 -7.38
N PRO A 286 25.32 -36.81 -8.01
CA PRO A 286 25.53 -37.28 -9.37
C PRO A 286 25.45 -36.13 -10.38
N ILE A 287 24.70 -35.08 -10.06
CA ILE A 287 24.57 -33.87 -10.88
C ILE A 287 25.91 -33.12 -10.81
N MET A 288 26.44 -32.88 -9.62
CA MET A 288 27.73 -32.17 -9.46
C MET A 288 28.91 -32.90 -10.11
N LEU A 289 28.97 -34.23 -10.01
CA LEU A 289 30.00 -35.04 -10.68
C LEU A 289 29.92 -34.94 -12.21
N LYS A 290 28.70 -35.05 -12.77
CA LYS A 290 28.46 -34.84 -14.21
C LYS A 290 28.85 -33.42 -14.63
N PHE A 291 28.53 -32.42 -13.81
CA PHE A 291 28.82 -31.01 -14.09
C PHE A 291 30.32 -30.72 -14.13
N GLN A 292 31.08 -31.20 -13.14
CA GLN A 292 32.53 -31.04 -13.10
C GLN A 292 33.20 -31.68 -14.32
N THR A 293 32.68 -32.81 -14.80
CA THR A 293 33.22 -33.50 -15.98
C THR A 293 32.85 -32.80 -17.29
N ARG A 294 31.59 -32.34 -17.42
CA ARG A 294 31.05 -31.80 -18.68
C ARG A 294 31.41 -30.34 -18.95
N TYR A 295 31.67 -29.55 -17.90
CA TYR A 295 31.85 -28.11 -18.02
C TYR A 295 33.25 -27.60 -17.63
N GLN A 296 34.23 -28.50 -17.44
CA GLN A 296 35.64 -28.18 -17.14
C GLN A 296 36.25 -27.10 -18.06
N ASN A 297 35.79 -26.99 -19.31
CA ASN A 297 36.33 -26.06 -20.32
C ASN A 297 35.34 -24.97 -20.75
N THR A 298 34.19 -24.83 -20.08
CA THR A 298 33.16 -23.83 -20.44
C THR A 298 33.09 -22.74 -19.39
N ARG A 299 32.93 -21.47 -19.82
CA ARG A 299 32.56 -20.39 -18.90
C ARG A 299 31.16 -20.69 -18.32
N LEU A 300 31.14 -21.27 -17.13
CA LEU A 300 29.94 -21.58 -16.36
C LEU A 300 29.30 -20.29 -15.89
N THR A 301 27.98 -20.20 -16.05
CA THR A 301 27.16 -19.11 -15.52
C THR A 301 26.10 -19.72 -14.61
N TYR A 302 25.67 -18.97 -13.59
CA TYR A 302 24.63 -19.43 -12.66
C TYR A 302 23.37 -19.93 -13.39
N SER A 303 22.94 -19.22 -14.44
CA SER A 303 21.80 -19.62 -15.28
C SER A 303 21.95 -21.00 -15.94
N LYS A 304 23.16 -21.34 -16.41
CA LYS A 304 23.43 -22.66 -17.02
C LYS A 304 23.45 -23.75 -15.96
N LEU A 305 23.99 -23.46 -14.78
CA LEU A 305 24.01 -24.38 -13.64
C LEU A 305 22.59 -24.73 -13.19
N ILE A 306 21.76 -23.73 -12.90
CA ILE A 306 20.36 -23.95 -12.49
C ILE A 306 19.58 -24.75 -13.54
N LYS A 307 19.78 -24.43 -14.82
CA LYS A 307 19.11 -25.14 -15.92
C LYS A 307 19.45 -26.63 -15.89
N ALA A 308 20.73 -26.99 -15.86
CA ALA A 308 21.09 -28.40 -15.91
C ALA A 308 20.85 -29.15 -14.58
N ILE A 309 20.81 -28.46 -13.42
CA ILE A 309 20.29 -29.07 -12.18
C ILE A 309 18.82 -29.49 -12.38
N ARG A 310 17.97 -28.57 -12.86
CA ARG A 310 16.55 -28.85 -13.09
C ARG A 310 16.30 -29.92 -14.15
N GLU A 311 17.11 -29.96 -15.20
CA GLU A 311 17.01 -30.99 -16.25
C GLU A 311 17.39 -32.37 -15.72
N GLU A 312 18.42 -32.48 -14.87
CA GLU A 312 18.87 -33.77 -14.33
C GLU A 312 18.00 -34.27 -13.18
N GLU A 313 17.43 -33.39 -12.35
CA GLU A 313 16.47 -33.78 -11.30
C GLU A 313 15.11 -34.22 -11.85
N ALA A 314 14.79 -33.87 -13.10
CA ALA A 314 13.54 -34.24 -13.77
C ALA A 314 13.61 -35.61 -14.49
N LEU A 315 14.76 -36.28 -14.49
CA LEU A 315 15.01 -37.59 -15.12
C LEU A 315 14.85 -38.74 -14.14
#